data_AF-A0A2V9URG2-F1
#
_entry.id   AF-A0A2V9URG2-F1
#
_cell.length_a   1.000
_cell.length_b   1.000
_cell.length_c   1.000
_cell.angle_alpha   90.00
_cell.angle_beta   90.00
_cell.angle_gamma   90.00
#
_symmetry.space_group_name_H-M   'P 1'
#
loop_
_entity.id
_entity.type
_entity.pdbx_description
1 polymer ?
#
loop_
_entity_poly.entity_id
_entity_poly.type
_entity_poly.pdbx_seq_one_letter_code
_entity_poly.pdbx_strand_id
1 'polypeptide(L)'
;MNYMATMVILASLVGPLVRGAYFQAYKPPIEAKGGDVATGTVIRQDTQTLILNTTPCNDDREKQIVIFRAPFATKTAEPISCPGGKTFQQVTANKG
;
A
#
# COMPACT_ATOMS: atom_id res chain seq x y z
N MET A 1 62.32 -12.23 38.09
CA MET A 1 61.24 -11.35 38.57
C MET A 1 60.01 -11.60 37.71
N ASN A 2 58.98 -12.18 38.34
CA ASN A 2 57.53 -12.08 38.12
C ASN A 2 56.98 -12.33 36.70
N TYR A 3 56.35 -13.48 36.39
CA TYR A 3 55.07 -14.07 36.83
C TYR A 3 53.97 -13.92 35.75
N MET A 4 53.48 -15.10 35.33
CA MET A 4 52.08 -15.45 35.12
C MET A 4 51.41 -15.13 33.77
N ALA A 5 51.01 -16.25 33.16
CA ALA A 5 50.08 -16.40 32.06
C ALA A 5 48.70 -15.80 32.36
N THR A 6 48.04 -15.27 31.32
CA THR A 6 46.58 -15.29 31.26
C THR A 6 46.12 -15.38 29.81
N MET A 7 45.58 -16.55 29.47
CA MET A 7 44.70 -16.76 28.33
C MET A 7 43.45 -15.90 28.49
N VAL A 8 43.04 -15.21 27.43
CA VAL A 8 41.64 -14.80 27.25
C VAL A 8 41.19 -15.32 25.89
N ILE A 9 40.60 -16.51 25.89
CA ILE A 9 39.85 -17.02 24.75
C ILE A 9 38.55 -16.20 24.71
N LEU A 10 38.50 -15.17 23.87
CA LEU A 10 37.24 -14.50 23.55
C LEU A 10 36.46 -15.41 22.61
N ALA A 11 35.50 -16.15 23.16
CA ALA A 11 34.45 -16.81 22.41
C ALA A 11 33.54 -15.75 21.77
N SER A 12 33.87 -15.33 20.55
CA SER A 12 32.99 -14.49 19.73
C SER A 12 31.79 -15.33 19.30
N LEU A 13 30.67 -15.08 19.98
CA LEU A 13 29.36 -15.65 19.75
C LEU A 13 28.97 -15.65 18.27
N VAL A 14 28.66 -16.84 17.77
CA VAL A 14 27.89 -17.05 16.54
C VAL A 14 26.47 -16.52 16.80
N GLY A 15 26.17 -15.33 16.29
CA GLY A 15 24.80 -14.88 16.10
C GLY A 15 24.45 -15.00 14.62
N PRO A 16 23.45 -15.80 14.21
CA PRO A 16 23.00 -15.76 12.83
C PRO A 16 22.43 -14.37 12.58
N LEU A 17 23.03 -13.65 11.63
CA LEU A 17 22.44 -12.47 11.00
C LEU A 17 21.14 -12.90 10.31
N VAL A 18 20.06 -13.03 11.07
CA VAL A 18 18.72 -13.09 10.52
C VAL A 18 18.42 -11.67 10.05
N ARG A 19 18.88 -11.33 8.85
CA ARG A 19 18.38 -10.21 8.05
C ARG A 19 16.90 -10.53 7.80
N GLY A 20 16.05 -10.15 8.75
CA GLY A 20 14.62 -10.06 8.53
C GLY A 20 14.41 -9.06 7.39
N ALA A 21 14.10 -9.57 6.20
CA ALA A 21 13.59 -8.75 5.14
C ALA A 21 12.27 -8.16 5.65
N TYR A 22 12.29 -6.89 6.03
CA TYR A 22 11.07 -6.13 6.29
C TYR A 22 10.33 -5.99 4.96
N PHE A 23 9.59 -7.02 4.56
CA PHE A 23 8.59 -6.88 3.51
C PHE A 23 7.58 -5.87 4.04
N GLN A 24 7.66 -4.65 3.51
CA GLN A 24 6.66 -3.63 3.73
C GLN A 24 5.38 -4.17 3.09
N ALA A 25 4.46 -4.69 3.90
CA ALA A 25 3.21 -5.26 3.42
C ALA A 25 2.32 -4.12 2.92
N TYR A 26 2.30 -3.91 1.61
CA TYR A 26 1.32 -3.05 0.96
C TYR A 26 -0.09 -3.60 1.20
N LYS A 27 -1.08 -2.70 1.34
CA LYS A 27 -2.48 -3.13 1.38
C LYS A 27 -2.85 -3.76 0.04
N PRO A 28 -3.33 -5.01 0.01
CA PRO A 28 -3.68 -5.66 -1.25
C PRO A 28 -4.86 -4.94 -1.92
N PRO A 29 -4.90 -4.91 -3.27
CA PRO A 29 -6.08 -4.44 -3.99
C PRO A 29 -7.32 -5.25 -3.67
N ILE A 30 -8.48 -4.59 -3.64
CA ILE A 30 -9.80 -5.22 -3.50
C ILE A 30 -10.46 -5.28 -4.87
N GLU A 31 -10.90 -6.46 -5.29
CA GLU A 31 -11.74 -6.62 -6.48
C GLU A 31 -13.21 -6.35 -6.11
N ALA A 32 -13.85 -5.44 -6.84
CA ALA A 32 -15.24 -5.06 -6.64
C ALA A 32 -16.20 -6.17 -7.13
N LYS A 33 -17.24 -6.44 -6.34
CA LYS A 33 -18.30 -7.42 -6.58
C LYS A 33 -19.59 -6.74 -7.04
N GLY A 34 -20.51 -7.51 -7.62
CA GLY A 34 -21.79 -6.98 -8.10
C GLY A 34 -22.54 -6.21 -7.00
N GLY A 35 -22.94 -4.98 -7.31
CA GLY A 35 -23.57 -4.04 -6.37
C GLY A 35 -22.60 -3.16 -5.59
N ASP A 36 -21.29 -3.43 -5.61
CA ASP A 36 -20.30 -2.62 -4.91
C ASP A 36 -20.22 -1.21 -5.49
N VAL A 37 -20.02 -0.24 -4.60
CA VAL A 37 -19.83 1.17 -4.96
C VAL A 37 -18.60 1.69 -4.24
N ALA A 38 -17.72 2.37 -4.97
CA ALA A 38 -16.57 3.04 -4.39
C ALA A 38 -16.34 4.41 -5.04
N THR A 39 -15.90 5.36 -4.23
CA THR A 39 -15.45 6.68 -4.69
C THR A 39 -13.95 6.80 -4.49
N GLY A 40 -13.24 7.28 -5.50
CA GLY A 40 -11.80 7.45 -5.41
C GLY A 40 -11.20 8.15 -6.62
N THR A 41 -9.89 8.36 -6.55
CA THR A 41 -9.11 8.93 -7.63
C THR A 41 -8.77 7.85 -8.65
N VAL A 42 -8.93 8.13 -9.93
CA VAL A 42 -8.61 7.20 -11.00
C VAL A 42 -7.09 7.03 -11.10
N ILE A 43 -6.62 5.79 -10.93
CA ILE A 43 -5.22 5.42 -11.22
C ILE A 43 -5.10 4.99 -12.68
N ARG A 44 -6.04 4.16 -13.14
CA ARG A 44 -6.08 3.64 -14.49
C ARG A 44 -7.53 3.37 -14.87
N GLN A 45 -7.89 3.69 -16.10
CA GLN A 45 -9.20 3.39 -16.66
C GLN A 45 -9.05 2.99 -18.12
N ASP A 46 -9.62 1.84 -18.46
CA ASP A 46 -9.84 1.38 -19.83
C ASP A 46 -11.27 0.80 -19.95
N THR A 47 -11.60 0.24 -21.12
CA THR A 47 -12.95 -0.28 -21.39
C THR A 47 -13.30 -1.53 -20.57
N GLN A 48 -12.31 -2.23 -20.02
CA GLN A 48 -12.50 -3.47 -19.26
C GLN A 48 -12.24 -3.32 -17.78
N THR A 49 -11.43 -2.34 -17.38
CA THR A 49 -10.92 -2.20 -16.00
C THR A 49 -10.88 -0.75 -15.57
N LEU A 50 -11.35 -0.49 -14.36
CA LEU A 50 -11.18 0.77 -13.64
C LEU A 50 -10.48 0.50 -12.30
N ILE A 51 -9.39 1.20 -12.04
CA ILE A 51 -8.61 1.10 -10.81
C ILE A 51 -8.71 2.42 -10.07
N LEU A 52 -9.30 2.38 -8.88
CA LEU A 52 -9.47 3.53 -8.00
C LEU A 52 -8.52 3.47 -6.82
N ASN A 53 -7.97 4.63 -6.45
CA ASN A 53 -7.45 4.87 -5.11
C ASN A 53 -8.55 5.48 -4.25
N THR A 54 -9.07 4.77 -3.26
CA THR A 54 -10.12 5.29 -2.37
C THR A 54 -9.55 6.09 -1.20
N THR A 55 -8.22 6.09 -1.01
CA THR A 55 -7.52 6.88 0.03
C THR A 55 -6.36 7.68 -0.57
N PRO A 56 -6.63 8.71 -1.40
CA PRO A 56 -5.59 9.51 -2.07
C PRO A 56 -4.74 10.38 -1.15
N CYS A 57 -5.17 10.60 0.09
CA CYS A 57 -4.41 11.36 1.07
C CYS A 57 -3.41 10.51 1.88
N ASN A 58 -3.48 9.17 1.75
CA ASN A 58 -2.59 8.26 2.47
C ASN A 58 -1.33 7.98 1.66
N ASP A 59 -0.25 7.64 2.36
CA ASP A 59 0.99 7.17 1.73
C ASP A 59 0.80 5.80 1.04
N ASP A 60 1.72 5.44 0.15
CA ASP A 60 1.60 4.24 -0.70
C ASP A 60 1.37 2.93 0.06
N ARG A 61 1.78 2.84 1.33
CA ARG A 61 1.57 1.64 2.16
C ARG A 61 0.14 1.49 2.66
N GLU A 62 -0.54 2.61 2.87
CA GLU A 62 -1.90 2.69 3.43
C GLU A 62 -2.96 2.97 2.37
N LYS A 63 -2.51 3.11 1.12
CA LYS A 63 -3.34 3.31 -0.06
C LYS A 63 -4.28 2.13 -0.27
N GLN A 64 -5.59 2.39 -0.30
CA GLN A 64 -6.59 1.39 -0.66
C GLN A 64 -6.86 1.44 -2.17
N ILE A 65 -6.53 0.35 -2.84
CA ILE A 65 -6.84 0.16 -4.26
C ILE A 65 -8.13 -0.65 -4.40
N VAL A 66 -9.04 -0.21 -5.25
CA VAL A 66 -10.23 -0.96 -5.64
C VAL A 66 -10.25 -1.12 -7.15
N ILE A 67 -10.44 -2.36 -7.62
CA ILE A 67 -10.44 -2.73 -9.03
C ILE A 67 -11.88 -3.09 -9.42
N PHE A 68 -12.41 -2.40 -10.41
CA PHE A 68 -13.69 -2.70 -11.05
C PHE A 68 -13.41 -3.30 -12.42
N ARG A 69 -13.95 -4.50 -12.67
CA ARG A 69 -13.97 -5.11 -14.00
C ARG A 69 -15.32 -4.90 -14.66
N ALA A 70 -15.33 -4.72 -15.98
CA ALA A 70 -16.54 -4.48 -16.74
C ALA A 70 -17.58 -5.61 -16.51
N PRO A 71 -18.89 -5.29 -16.51
CA PRO A 71 -19.46 -3.95 -16.65
C PRO A 71 -19.37 -3.15 -15.34
N PHE A 72 -19.07 -1.86 -15.47
CA PHE A 72 -19.16 -0.86 -14.39
C PHE A 72 -19.65 0.46 -14.94
N ALA A 73 -20.32 1.26 -14.09
CA ALA A 73 -20.72 2.62 -14.40
C ALA A 73 -19.87 3.61 -13.59
N THR A 74 -19.57 4.78 -14.16
CA THR A 74 -18.81 5.84 -13.47
C THR A 74 -19.58 7.15 -13.51
N LYS A 75 -19.51 7.91 -12.42
CA LYS A 75 -19.96 9.32 -12.35
C LYS A 75 -18.85 10.18 -11.75
N THR A 76 -18.75 11.42 -12.20
CA THR A 76 -17.88 12.43 -11.56
C THR A 76 -18.36 12.65 -10.13
N ALA A 77 -17.41 12.74 -9.19
CA ALA A 77 -17.64 13.08 -7.80
C ALA A 77 -16.93 14.39 -7.46
N GLU A 78 -17.25 14.97 -6.29
CA GLU A 78 -16.59 16.18 -5.83
C GLU A 78 -15.09 15.94 -5.60
N PRO A 79 -14.22 16.91 -5.94
CA PRO A 79 -12.80 16.79 -5.67
C PRO A 79 -12.53 16.78 -4.17
N ILE A 80 -11.49 16.04 -3.76
CA ILE A 80 -11.02 15.98 -2.38
C ILE A 80 -9.72 16.77 -2.22
N SER A 81 -9.58 17.50 -1.12
CA SER A 81 -8.32 18.14 -0.75
C SER A 81 -7.66 17.40 0.42
N CYS A 82 -6.38 17.07 0.24
CA CYS A 82 -5.57 16.39 1.22
C CYS A 82 -4.71 17.37 2.03
N PRO A 83 -4.21 16.96 3.21
CA PRO A 83 -3.19 17.72 3.93
C PRO A 83 -2.01 18.09 3.02
N GLY A 84 -1.50 19.31 3.15
CA GLY A 84 -0.47 19.85 2.26
C GLY A 84 -0.98 20.48 0.97
N GLY A 85 -2.30 20.68 0.83
CA GLY A 85 -2.90 21.48 -0.24
C GLY A 85 -3.03 20.76 -1.59
N LYS A 86 -2.82 19.44 -1.63
CA LYS A 86 -3.02 18.64 -2.85
C LYS A 86 -4.50 18.36 -3.03
N THR A 87 -5.03 18.62 -4.22
CA THR A 87 -6.43 18.31 -4.58
C THR A 87 -6.47 17.21 -5.63
N PHE A 88 -7.38 16.26 -5.45
CA PHE A 88 -7.58 15.14 -6.37
C PHE A 88 -9.02 15.13 -6.89
N GLN A 89 -9.15 14.94 -8.21
CA GLN A 89 -10.45 14.64 -8.80
C GLN A 89 -10.91 13.25 -8.39
N GLN A 90 -12.22 13.10 -8.20
CA GLN A 90 -12.81 11.82 -7.80
C GLN A 90 -13.87 11.37 -8.80
N VAL A 91 -14.01 10.05 -8.89
CA VAL A 91 -15.15 9.41 -9.55
C VAL A 91 -15.77 8.40 -8.59
N THR A 92 -17.08 8.24 -8.68
CA THR A 92 -17.78 7.12 -8.06
C THR A 92 -18.02 6.06 -9.12
N ALA A 93 -17.58 4.84 -8.84
CA ALA A 93 -17.84 3.66 -9.65
C ALA A 93 -18.90 2.76 -8.98
N ASN A 94 -19.76 2.16 -9.79
CA ASN A 94 -20.70 1.12 -9.38
C ASN A 94 -20.46 -0.13 -10.23
N LYS A 95 -20.35 -1.28 -9.57
CA LYS A 95 -20.26 -2.57 -10.24
C LYS A 95 -21.68 -3.08 -10.55
N GLY A 96 -21.97 -3.16 -11.86
CA GLY A 96 -23.20 -3.77 -12.36
C GLY A 96 -23.25 -5.28 -12.19
#